data_AF-A0A7X9L0I8-F1
#
_entry.id   AF-A0A7X9L0I8-F1
#
_cell.length_a   1.000
_cell.length_b   1.000
_cell.length_c   1.000
_cell.angle_alpha   90.00
_cell.angle_beta   90.00
_cell.angle_gamma   90.00
#
_symmetry.space_group_name_H-M   'P 1'
#
loop_
_entity.id
_entity.type
_entity.pdbx_description
1 polymer ?
#
loop_
_entity_poly.entity_id
_entity_poly.type
_entity_poly.pdbx_seq_one_letter_code
_entity_poly.pdbx_strand_id
1 'polypeptide(L)'
;MNRDEFAREIQSKNIKRIYVLEGEEEYLKKLGLDYAIKTFINEDFRDLNISYLNNPDVQTLIETAQIQPLMSDYRFVIVNDLALLGSVANKGKETKGKKVDTKKAPKDDADILINYIDEIPEYTVIFILIKAYADSRKKLTQAIINNESLVSF
;
A
#
# COMPACT_ATOMS: atom_id res chain seq x y z
N MET A 1 7.54 10.85 -3.26
CA MET A 1 8.27 11.32 -2.06
C MET A 1 9.43 10.39 -1.78
N ASN A 2 10.48 10.88 -1.12
CA ASN A 2 11.55 10.03 -0.59
C ASN A 2 11.23 9.56 0.84
N ARG A 3 12.01 8.60 1.33
CA ARG A 3 11.91 8.07 2.70
C ARG A 3 11.94 9.15 3.79
N ASP A 4 12.76 10.18 3.64
CA ASP A 4 12.92 11.19 4.69
C ASP A 4 11.71 12.14 4.75
N GLU A 5 11.08 12.42 3.61
CA GLU A 5 9.77 13.09 3.53
C GLU A 5 8.67 12.26 4.18
N PHE A 6 8.63 10.96 3.87
CA PHE A 6 7.69 10.04 4.50
C PHE A 6 7.84 10.03 6.03
N ALA A 7 9.07 9.92 6.54
CA ALA A 7 9.33 9.95 7.97
C ALA A 7 8.87 11.26 8.63
N ARG A 8 9.01 12.41 7.94
CA ARG A 8 8.49 13.71 8.41
C ARG A 8 6.96 13.76 8.42
N GLU A 9 6.28 13.18 7.44
CA GLU A 9 4.81 13.08 7.44
C GLU A 9 4.32 12.26 8.63
N ILE A 10 4.92 11.09 8.86
CA ILE A 10 4.60 10.24 10.02
C ILE A 10 4.85 10.99 11.34
N GLN A 11 6.01 11.63 11.48
CA GLN A 11 6.37 12.36 12.69
C GLN A 11 5.43 13.55 12.98
N SER A 12 5.03 14.27 11.94
CA SER A 12 4.10 15.40 12.05
C SER A 12 2.63 14.98 12.23
N LYS A 13 2.36 13.67 12.27
CA LYS A 13 1.01 13.08 12.31
C LYS A 13 0.12 13.50 11.15
N ASN A 14 0.70 13.89 10.02
CA ASN A 14 0.00 14.27 8.80
C ASN A 14 0.03 13.10 7.81
N ILE A 15 -0.70 12.03 8.15
CA ILE A 15 -0.70 10.77 7.39
C ILE A 15 -1.74 10.81 6.26
N LYS A 16 -1.34 10.38 5.06
CA LYS A 16 -2.25 10.17 3.93
C LYS A 16 -3.01 8.87 4.09
N ARG A 17 -4.13 8.73 3.38
CA ARG A 17 -5.00 7.53 3.42
C ARG A 17 -4.41 6.32 2.70
N ILE A 18 -3.44 6.52 1.83
CA ILE A 18 -2.78 5.45 1.07
C ILE A 18 -1.31 5.78 0.85
N TYR A 19 -0.46 4.76 0.91
CA TYR A 19 0.96 4.84 0.55
C TYR A 19 1.35 3.61 -0.26
N VAL A 20 2.17 3.81 -1.30
CA VAL A 20 2.87 2.74 -2.00
C VAL A 20 4.34 2.85 -1.67
N LEU A 21 4.89 1.85 -0.98
CA LEU A 21 6.31 1.77 -0.66
C LEU A 21 7.02 0.91 -1.71
N GLU A 22 7.88 1.54 -2.49
CA GLU A 22 8.66 0.92 -3.57
C GLU A 22 10.17 0.99 -3.29
N GLY A 23 10.96 0.28 -4.09
CA GLY A 23 12.41 0.15 -3.92
C GLY A 23 12.83 -1.29 -3.63
N GLU A 24 14.12 -1.60 -3.84
CA GLU A 24 14.65 -2.96 -3.62
C GLU A 24 14.97 -3.20 -2.13
N GLU A 25 14.97 -2.13 -1.33
CA GLU A 25 15.32 -2.05 0.08
C GLU A 25 14.18 -2.53 1.00
N GLU A 26 13.82 -3.82 0.90
CA GLU A 26 12.75 -4.46 1.70
C GLU A 26 12.85 -4.20 3.20
N TYR A 27 14.07 -4.22 3.74
CA TYR A 27 14.29 -3.97 5.16
C TYR A 27 13.93 -2.53 5.54
N LEU A 28 14.29 -1.54 4.70
CA LEU A 28 13.99 -0.13 4.97
C LEU A 28 12.50 0.16 4.84
N LYS A 29 11.81 -0.45 3.88
CA LYS A 29 10.34 -0.36 3.77
C LYS A 29 9.65 -0.87 5.03
N LYS A 30 10.10 -2.01 5.56
CA LYS A 30 9.57 -2.57 6.82
C LYS A 30 9.84 -1.66 8.02
N LEU A 31 11.03 -1.06 8.11
CA LEU A 31 11.34 -0.10 9.17
C LEU A 31 10.45 1.15 9.08
N GLY A 32 10.22 1.68 7.88
CA GLY A 32 9.31 2.81 7.67
C GLY A 32 7.88 2.48 8.06
N LEU A 33 7.39 1.30 7.67
CA LEU A 33 6.06 0.81 8.04
C LEU A 33 5.92 0.62 9.56
N ASP A 34 6.90 -0.02 10.21
CA ASP A 34 6.91 -0.22 11.65
C ASP A 34 6.95 1.12 12.41
N TYR A 35 7.67 2.11 11.88
CA TYR A 35 7.70 3.46 12.44
C TYR A 35 6.31 4.11 12.37
N ALA A 36 5.61 3.99 11.24
CA ALA A 36 4.22 4.46 11.12
C ALA A 36 3.30 3.73 12.11
N ILE A 37 3.35 2.40 12.16
CA ILE A 37 2.50 1.59 13.06
C ILE A 37 2.66 2.06 14.51
N LYS A 38 3.91 2.15 15.01
CA LYS A 38 4.19 2.55 16.39
C LYS A 38 3.81 3.99 16.71
N THR A 39 3.69 4.85 15.69
CA THR A 39 3.32 6.26 15.87
C THR A 39 1.81 6.44 16.01
N PHE A 40 1.01 5.65 15.29
CA PHE A 40 -0.44 5.84 15.18
C PHE A 40 -1.28 4.79 15.91
N ILE A 41 -0.73 3.60 16.15
CA ILE A 41 -1.46 2.50 16.78
C ILE A 41 -0.75 2.12 18.07
N ASN A 42 -1.52 2.13 19.18
CA ASN A 42 -1.04 1.64 20.46
C ASN A 42 -0.74 0.13 20.36
N GLU A 43 0.40 -0.30 20.90
CA GLU A 43 0.85 -1.71 20.90
C GLU A 43 -0.23 -2.65 21.47
N ASP A 44 -0.96 -2.23 22.51
CA ASP A 44 -2.01 -3.03 23.15
C ASP A 44 -3.18 -3.38 22.21
N PHE A 45 -3.42 -2.54 21.20
CA PHE A 45 -4.52 -2.70 20.23
C PHE A 45 -4.00 -2.98 18.81
N ARG A 46 -2.71 -3.24 18.64
CA ARG A 46 -2.07 -3.44 17.34
C ARG A 46 -2.73 -4.54 16.52
N ASP A 47 -2.88 -5.71 17.12
CA ASP A 47 -3.41 -6.90 16.43
C ASP A 47 -4.89 -6.76 16.01
N LEU A 48 -5.61 -5.82 16.63
CA LEU A 48 -7.02 -5.55 16.33
C LEU A 48 -7.19 -4.53 15.19
N ASN A 49 -6.20 -3.66 15.02
CA ASN A 49 -6.26 -2.51 14.11
C ASN A 49 -5.39 -2.66 12.87
N ILE A 50 -4.77 -3.81 12.66
CA ILE A 50 -3.94 -4.08 11.48
C ILE A 50 -4.47 -5.30 10.73
N SER A 51 -4.62 -5.18 9.42
CA SER A 51 -4.88 -6.32 8.53
C SER A 51 -3.74 -6.50 7.54
N TYR A 52 -3.33 -7.74 7.33
CA TYR A 52 -2.32 -8.10 6.35
C TYR A 52 -2.99 -8.84 5.19
N LEU A 53 -2.85 -8.29 3.98
CA LEU A 53 -3.31 -8.88 2.74
C LEU A 53 -2.11 -9.19 1.85
N ASN A 54 -2.20 -10.24 1.04
CA ASN A 54 -1.14 -10.60 0.08
C ASN A 54 -1.74 -10.68 -1.31
N ASN A 55 -1.42 -9.71 -2.16
CA ASN A 55 -1.98 -9.54 -3.51
C ASN A 55 -3.50 -9.76 -3.57
N PRO A 56 -4.30 -9.00 -2.78
CA PRO A 56 -5.76 -9.12 -2.76
C PRO A 56 -6.37 -8.63 -4.08
N ASP A 57 -7.59 -9.07 -4.37
CA ASP A 57 -8.45 -8.36 -5.31
C ASP A 57 -8.95 -7.02 -4.72
N VAL A 58 -9.47 -6.16 -5.60
CA VAL A 58 -9.90 -4.80 -5.23
C VAL A 58 -11.04 -4.83 -4.22
N GLN A 59 -12.00 -5.74 -4.38
CA GLN A 59 -13.16 -5.84 -3.50
C GLN A 59 -12.72 -6.17 -2.07
N THR A 60 -11.85 -7.18 -1.91
CA THR A 60 -11.28 -7.58 -0.62
C THR A 60 -10.53 -6.42 0.05
N LEU A 61 -9.74 -5.66 -0.72
CA LEU A 61 -9.03 -4.49 -0.21
C LEU A 61 -10.00 -3.42 0.31
N ILE A 62 -11.03 -3.07 -0.47
CA ILE A 62 -12.05 -2.08 -0.10
C ILE A 62 -12.81 -2.51 1.15
N GLU A 63 -13.31 -3.75 1.18
CA GLU A 63 -14.05 -4.28 2.33
C GLU A 63 -13.19 -4.25 3.61
N THR A 64 -11.92 -4.62 3.50
CA THR A 64 -10.98 -4.62 4.64
C THR A 64 -10.69 -3.20 5.12
N ALA A 65 -10.59 -2.24 4.20
CA ALA A 65 -10.37 -0.82 4.46
C ALA A 65 -11.58 -0.13 5.10
N GLN A 66 -12.79 -0.68 4.96
CA GLN A 66 -14.00 -0.15 5.58
C GLN A 66 -14.23 -0.61 7.02
N ILE A 67 -13.51 -1.63 7.50
CA ILE A 67 -13.64 -2.09 8.88
C ILE A 67 -13.21 -0.98 9.84
N GLN A 68 -14.06 -0.66 10.83
CA GLN A 68 -13.77 0.36 11.84
C GLN A 68 -12.60 -0.07 12.75
N PRO A 69 -11.75 0.87 13.19
CA PRO A 69 -10.76 0.58 14.22
C PRO A 69 -11.43 0.28 15.56
N LEU A 70 -10.76 -0.49 16.40
CA LEU A 70 -11.19 -0.84 17.74
C LEU A 70 -10.27 -0.20 18.76
N MET A 71 -10.81 0.70 19.60
CA MET A 71 -10.05 1.42 20.63
C MET A 71 -8.80 2.12 20.08
N SER A 72 -8.87 2.59 18.84
CA SER A 72 -7.80 3.28 18.10
C SER A 72 -8.42 4.33 17.18
N ASP A 73 -7.70 5.41 16.93
CA ASP A 73 -8.09 6.42 15.93
C ASP A 73 -7.88 5.91 14.50
N TYR A 74 -6.93 4.98 14.32
CA TYR A 74 -6.53 4.48 13.02
C TYR A 74 -6.58 2.96 12.90
N ARG A 75 -6.89 2.50 11.69
CA ARG A 75 -6.75 1.13 11.19
C ARG A 75 -5.78 1.11 10.01
N PHE A 76 -4.82 0.18 10.03
CA PHE A 76 -3.89 0.00 8.94
C PHE A 76 -4.21 -1.26 8.13
N VAL A 77 -4.25 -1.13 6.81
CA VAL A 77 -4.35 -2.26 5.88
C VAL A 77 -3.04 -2.39 5.11
N ILE A 78 -2.28 -3.44 5.42
CA ILE A 78 -0.95 -3.69 4.88
C ILE A 78 -1.07 -4.72 3.77
N VAL A 79 -0.76 -4.31 2.55
CA VAL A 79 -0.87 -5.12 1.33
C VAL A 79 0.53 -5.47 0.85
N ASN A 80 0.87 -6.74 0.88
CA ASN A 80 2.08 -7.27 0.27
C ASN A 80 1.81 -7.57 -1.22
N ASP A 81 2.37 -6.74 -2.08
CA ASP A 81 2.18 -6.73 -3.54
C ASP A 81 0.73 -6.47 -4.00
N LEU A 82 0.58 -5.82 -5.14
CA LEU A 82 -0.71 -5.55 -5.75
C LEU A 82 -0.57 -5.59 -7.28
N ALA A 83 -1.23 -6.57 -7.91
CA ALA A 83 -1.12 -6.81 -9.35
C ALA A 83 -1.42 -5.56 -10.22
N LEU A 84 -2.26 -4.66 -9.71
CA LEU A 84 -2.61 -3.40 -10.38
C LEU A 84 -1.45 -2.42 -10.53
N LEU A 85 -0.46 -2.41 -9.63
CA LEU A 85 0.70 -1.52 -9.71
C LEU A 85 1.77 -2.07 -10.65
N GLY A 86 1.91 -3.41 -10.70
CA GLY A 86 2.96 -4.09 -11.47
C GLY A 86 4.35 -3.76 -10.94
N SER A 87 5.25 -4.75 -10.92
CA SER A 87 6.64 -4.51 -10.58
C SER A 87 7.47 -4.45 -11.86
N VAL A 88 8.17 -3.34 -12.08
CA VAL A 88 9.25 -3.28 -13.08
C VAL A 88 10.47 -3.97 -12.45
N ALA A 89 10.43 -5.29 -12.38
CA ALA A 89 11.63 -6.04 -12.04
C ALA A 89 12.68 -5.76 -13.12
N ASN A 90 13.90 -5.36 -12.70
CA ASN A 90 15.07 -5.31 -13.55
C ASN A 90 15.13 -6.58 -14.42
N LYS A 91 15.26 -6.43 -15.74
CA LYS A 91 15.34 -7.54 -16.71
C LYS A 91 16.47 -8.50 -16.31
N GLY A 92 16.13 -9.56 -15.57
CA GLY A 92 17.11 -10.50 -15.07
C GLY A 92 16.47 -11.65 -14.31
N LYS A 93 16.24 -12.75 -15.04
CA LYS A 93 15.83 -14.08 -14.56
C LYS A 93 14.39 -14.21 -14.08
N GLU A 94 13.53 -14.47 -15.07
CA GLU A 94 12.36 -15.34 -14.90
C GLU A 94 12.78 -16.61 -14.14
N THR A 95 12.40 -16.69 -12.86
CA THR A 95 12.33 -17.99 -12.20
C THR A 95 11.09 -18.68 -12.75
N LYS A 96 11.27 -19.88 -13.33
CA LYS A 96 10.20 -20.77 -13.79
C LYS A 96 9.33 -21.24 -12.61
N GLY A 97 8.58 -20.32 -12.04
CA GLY A 97 7.43 -20.59 -11.19
C GLY A 97 6.19 -20.60 -12.07
N LYS A 98 5.43 -21.69 -11.97
CA LYS A 98 4.05 -21.90 -12.43
C LYS A 98 3.38 -20.60 -12.91
N LYS A 99 2.93 -20.56 -14.17
CA LYS A 99 1.99 -19.55 -14.65
C LYS A 99 0.82 -19.54 -13.66
N VAL A 100 0.83 -18.59 -12.73
CA VAL A 100 -0.40 -18.13 -12.10
C VAL A 100 -1.11 -17.46 -13.25
N ASP A 101 -2.31 -17.95 -13.57
CA ASP A 101 -3.19 -17.30 -14.51
C ASP A 101 -3.30 -15.84 -14.09
N THR A 102 -2.55 -14.97 -14.74
CA THR A 102 -2.75 -13.54 -14.70
C THR A 102 -4.04 -13.31 -15.47
N LYS A 103 -5.17 -13.62 -14.82
CA LYS A 103 -6.43 -12.99 -15.15
C LYS A 103 -6.09 -11.51 -15.21
N LYS A 104 -6.10 -10.97 -16.43
CA LYS A 104 -6.11 -9.52 -16.65
C LYS A 104 -7.05 -8.97 -15.59
N ALA A 105 -6.52 -8.18 -14.65
CA ALA A 105 -7.40 -7.41 -13.80
C ALA A 105 -8.40 -6.74 -14.74
N PRO A 106 -9.72 -6.90 -14.53
CA PRO A 106 -10.73 -6.21 -15.30
C PRO A 106 -10.29 -4.77 -15.49
N LYS A 107 -10.46 -4.22 -16.69
CA LYS A 107 -10.05 -2.84 -17.00
C LYS A 107 -10.63 -1.84 -15.97
N ASP A 108 -11.71 -2.25 -15.31
CA ASP A 108 -12.48 -1.55 -14.29
C ASP A 108 -11.80 -1.55 -12.90
N ASP A 109 -11.05 -2.57 -12.50
CA ASP A 109 -10.49 -2.71 -11.12
C ASP A 109 -9.60 -1.54 -10.72
N ALA A 110 -8.74 -1.10 -11.63
CA ALA A 110 -7.89 0.05 -11.36
C ALA A 110 -8.69 1.37 -11.37
N ASP A 111 -9.79 1.49 -12.13
CA ASP A 111 -10.65 2.68 -12.03
C ASP A 111 -11.43 2.69 -10.71
N ILE A 112 -11.95 1.54 -10.29
CA ILE A 112 -12.63 1.36 -9.00
C ILE A 112 -11.70 1.78 -7.86
N LEU A 113 -10.46 1.27 -7.83
CA LEU A 113 -9.52 1.63 -6.78
C LEU A 113 -9.09 3.10 -6.83
N ILE A 114 -8.94 3.69 -8.03
CA ILE A 114 -8.63 5.13 -8.17
C ILE A 114 -9.76 5.97 -7.59
N ASN A 115 -11.02 5.68 -7.95
CA ASN A 115 -12.17 6.39 -7.41
C ASN A 115 -12.29 6.21 -5.88
N TYR A 116 -11.93 5.02 -5.39
CA TYR A 116 -11.96 4.73 -3.97
C TYR A 116 -10.91 5.51 -3.15
N ILE A 117 -9.79 5.99 -3.72
CA ILE A 117 -8.76 6.73 -2.97
C ILE A 117 -9.34 7.92 -2.19
N ASP A 118 -10.31 8.60 -2.78
CA ASP A 118 -11.00 9.74 -2.17
C ASP A 118 -12.11 9.32 -1.19
N GLU A 119 -12.56 8.07 -1.27
CA GLU A 119 -13.59 7.46 -0.43
C GLU A 119 -13.01 6.58 0.69
N ILE A 120 -11.68 6.42 0.77
CA ILE A 120 -11.04 5.71 1.89
C ILE A 120 -11.47 6.41 3.20
N PRO A 121 -11.99 5.67 4.18
CA PRO A 121 -12.40 6.28 5.44
C PRO A 121 -11.25 7.01 6.13
N GLU A 122 -11.53 8.12 6.81
CA GLU A 122 -10.50 8.95 7.46
C GLU A 122 -9.67 8.19 8.51
N TYR A 123 -10.25 7.15 9.11
CA TYR A 123 -9.57 6.28 10.07
C TYR A 123 -8.70 5.21 9.41
N THR A 124 -8.72 5.04 8.08
CA THR A 124 -8.00 3.97 7.40
C THR A 124 -6.77 4.49 6.67
N VAL A 125 -5.65 3.79 6.87
CA VAL A 125 -4.44 3.97 6.09
C VAL A 125 -4.06 2.67 5.40
N ILE A 126 -3.97 2.71 4.08
CA ILE A 126 -3.56 1.57 3.25
C ILE A 126 -2.07 1.69 2.94
N PHE A 127 -1.28 0.69 3.30
CA PHE A 127 0.13 0.57 2.91
C PHE A 127 0.29 -0.56 1.89
N ILE A 128 0.76 -0.26 0.69
CA ILE A 128 1.06 -1.26 -0.34
C ILE A 128 2.57 -1.36 -0.49
N LEU A 129 3.13 -2.53 -0.19
CA LEU A 129 4.57 -2.80 -0.31
C LEU A 129 4.79 -3.59 -1.59
N ILE A 130 5.52 -3.02 -2.55
CA ILE A 130 5.91 -3.70 -3.78
C ILE A 130 7.41 -3.99 -3.79
N LYS A 131 7.83 -5.10 -4.42
CA LYS A 131 9.22 -5.58 -4.30
C LYS A 131 10.28 -4.76 -5.04
N ALA A 132 9.84 -4.06 -6.07
CA ALA A 132 10.70 -3.25 -6.92
C ALA A 132 10.01 -1.90 -7.09
N TYR A 133 9.95 -1.40 -8.32
CA TYR A 133 9.33 -0.13 -8.67
C TYR A 133 7.98 -0.34 -9.30
N ALA A 134 7.04 0.56 -9.00
CA ALA A 134 5.72 0.53 -9.61
C ALA A 134 5.85 0.87 -11.11
N ASP A 135 5.04 0.24 -11.96
CA ASP A 135 5.02 0.60 -13.38
C ASP A 135 4.31 1.95 -13.57
N SER A 136 5.08 3.02 -13.78
CA SER A 136 4.58 4.39 -13.96
C SER A 136 3.66 4.59 -15.16
N ARG A 137 3.61 3.62 -16.08
CA ARG A 137 2.69 3.65 -17.24
C ARG A 137 1.27 3.23 -16.86
N LYS A 138 1.07 2.61 -15.69
CA LYS A 138 -0.26 2.21 -15.23
C LYS A 138 -1.00 3.38 -14.59
N LYS A 139 -2.30 3.47 -14.86
CA LYS A 139 -3.18 4.54 -14.37
C LYS A 139 -3.22 4.63 -12.83
N LEU A 140 -3.24 3.49 -12.13
CA LEU A 140 -3.22 3.48 -10.67
C LEU A 140 -1.92 4.09 -10.14
N THR A 141 -0.77 3.69 -10.70
CA THR A 141 0.53 4.26 -10.33
C THR A 141 0.56 5.77 -10.56
N GLN A 142 0.01 6.25 -11.69
CA GLN A 142 -0.08 7.69 -11.97
C GLN A 142 -0.97 8.42 -10.95
N ALA A 143 -2.12 7.84 -10.57
CA ALA A 143 -2.98 8.40 -9.54
C ALA A 143 -2.26 8.48 -8.18
N ILE A 144 -1.51 7.44 -7.79
CA ILE A 144 -0.71 7.44 -6.55
C ILE A 144 0.40 8.50 -6.60
N ILE A 145 1.07 8.68 -7.74
CA ILE A 145 2.08 9.73 -7.93
C ILE A 145 1.45 11.11 -7.79
N ASN A 146 0.30 11.35 -8.42
CA ASN A 146 -0.42 12.63 -8.35
C ASN A 146 -0.94 12.93 -6.94
N ASN A 147 -1.26 11.91 -6.15
CA ASN A 147 -1.62 12.02 -4.74
C ASN A 147 -0.40 12.20 -3.82
N GLU A 148 0.81 12.26 -4.38
CA GLU A 148 2.08 12.30 -3.64
C GLU A 148 2.20 11.16 -2.63
N SER A 149 1.73 9.96 -2.99
CA SER A 149 1.64 8.79 -2.09
C SER A 149 2.57 7.66 -2.48
N LEU A 150 3.37 7.83 -3.54
CA LEU A 150 4.46 6.92 -3.90
C LEU A 150 5.72 7.27 -3.10
N VAL A 151 6.24 6.32 -2.33
CA VAL A 151 7.42 6.47 -1.47
C VAL A 151 8.54 5.56 -1.97
N SER A 152 9.64 6.16 -2.42
CA SER A 152 10.83 5.42 -2.82
C SER A 152 11.75 5.23 -1.61
N PHE A 153 12.06 3.97 -1.30
CA PHE A 153 12.99 3.55 -0.24
C PHE A 153 14.35 3.16 -0.80
#